data_AF-A0A3A4KKU1-F1
#
_entry.id   AF-A0A3A4KKU1-F1
#
_cell.length_a   1.000
_cell.length_b   1.000
_cell.length_c   1.000
_cell.angle_alpha   90.00
_cell.angle_beta   90.00
_cell.angle_gamma   90.00
#
_symmetry.space_group_name_H-M   'P 1'
#
loop_
_entity.id
_entity.type
_entity.pdbx_description
1 polymer ?
#
loop_
_entity_poly.entity_id
_entity_poly.type
_entity_poly.pdbx_seq_one_letter_code
_entity_poly.pdbx_strand_id
1 'polypeptide(L)'
;MKRWHWLWVLMATIALMATACAESDDGDTTDGDASEDGDVSEDGDEDGDGDATDGDDDEAAIDGDAEAEEEAGPPERLPDAPLKEHLPFDLTRPDEGAPLTDEEITAFTKKITGFWKQIDYFRWVLWTSHGVDASTGLPDWMVWWTGVKAIKSGDLVTFYHHPNGGPDNIMIPTSKVLAQAAAGYLLTDDPLMGQVTEQYSKGWSATFLGMVFDENDTVDTLPARAIIPNNHEFTFDGRRKAIDYTEWRHETTDWNTNTIHYPNNPYWGDIWLKNMRSKDDVCHLFRTAPWLRFVAEWGQDETVKEAAGDAYMFMRNFAKDVVDSGYTIRTKDADGNVYTPTEDLASFVAFDILVADAECYAKLTSALLGYGQPLGIDCGQLSDNAYEKVAVATHYYNMAIIRNFHMSAIAAALMMDENDVAKNALAGLIDRTDRYMSMADEDLPVSREEWDGDMAVYLVQSASLGMPLTSNEARLIQQYHAQAADVLGAWPYWDLWDAGVPDGEYDYRANDQVEIEEIAFLLEYCVSPYTNETGAKFVDCEVVLNPAQWGL
;
A
#
# COMPACT_ATOMS: atom_id res chain seq x y z
N MET A 1 9.38 -44.65 -2.32
CA MET A 1 9.73 -44.03 -3.62
C MET A 1 8.58 -43.26 -4.26
N LYS A 2 7.33 -43.78 -4.35
CA LYS A 2 6.21 -43.03 -4.98
C LYS A 2 5.77 -41.73 -4.27
N ARG A 3 5.93 -41.60 -2.95
CA ARG A 3 5.61 -40.37 -2.20
C ARG A 3 6.57 -39.19 -2.47
N TRP A 4 7.81 -39.48 -2.84
CA TRP A 4 8.78 -38.43 -3.15
C TRP A 4 8.57 -37.87 -4.56
N HIS A 5 8.15 -38.71 -5.51
CA HIS A 5 7.86 -38.26 -6.87
C HIS A 5 6.68 -37.26 -6.93
N TRP A 6 5.64 -37.44 -6.13
CA TRP A 6 4.53 -36.49 -6.04
C TRP A 6 4.93 -35.16 -5.41
N LEU A 7 5.82 -35.16 -4.41
CA LEU A 7 6.36 -33.92 -3.83
C LEU A 7 7.22 -33.16 -4.84
N TRP A 8 8.03 -33.86 -5.62
CA TRP A 8 8.87 -33.24 -6.67
C TRP A 8 8.04 -32.71 -7.84
N VAL A 9 6.98 -33.41 -8.24
CA VAL A 9 6.07 -32.91 -9.28
C VAL A 9 5.30 -31.69 -8.77
N LEU A 10 4.76 -31.73 -7.54
CA LEU A 10 4.07 -30.58 -6.96
C LEU A 10 5.00 -29.36 -6.79
N MET A 11 6.24 -29.55 -6.31
CA MET A 11 7.20 -28.46 -6.21
C MET A 11 7.67 -27.95 -7.58
N ALA A 12 7.79 -28.83 -8.59
CA ALA A 12 8.12 -28.40 -9.95
C ALA A 12 6.96 -27.64 -10.61
N THR A 13 5.70 -28.03 -10.36
CA THR A 13 4.53 -27.29 -10.86
C THR A 13 4.38 -25.95 -10.15
N ILE A 14 4.61 -25.88 -8.83
CA ILE A 14 4.62 -24.62 -8.07
C ILE A 14 5.75 -23.70 -8.56
N ALA A 15 6.96 -24.25 -8.78
CA ALA A 15 8.07 -23.48 -9.32
C ALA A 15 7.81 -22.97 -10.74
N LEU A 16 7.17 -23.78 -11.61
CA LEU A 16 6.81 -23.38 -12.97
C LEU A 16 5.70 -22.31 -13.01
N MET A 17 4.74 -22.35 -12.08
CA MET A 17 3.75 -21.28 -11.95
C MET A 17 4.38 -20.01 -11.36
N ALA A 18 5.26 -20.14 -10.37
CA ALA A 18 5.95 -18.99 -9.76
C ALA A 18 6.93 -18.29 -10.73
N THR A 19 7.63 -19.05 -11.61
CA THR A 19 8.51 -18.45 -12.63
C THR A 19 7.75 -17.77 -13.77
N ALA A 20 6.48 -18.09 -13.99
CA ALA A 20 5.65 -17.40 -14.98
C ALA A 20 5.09 -16.05 -14.46
N CYS A 21 5.25 -15.76 -13.17
CA CYS A 21 4.82 -14.52 -12.50
C CYS A 21 5.94 -13.49 -12.32
N ALA A 22 7.12 -13.69 -12.94
CA ALA A 22 8.37 -13.05 -12.53
C ALA A 22 9.16 -12.45 -13.71
N GLU A 23 8.61 -11.42 -14.35
CA GLU A 23 9.41 -10.47 -15.14
C GLU A 23 8.80 -9.07 -14.92
N SER A 24 8.96 -8.57 -13.69
CA SER A 24 8.89 -7.14 -13.36
C SER A 24 10.33 -6.70 -13.06
N ASP A 25 10.99 -6.15 -14.07
CA ASP A 25 12.27 -5.45 -13.92
C ASP A 25 11.98 -4.10 -13.23
N ASP A 26 11.68 -4.15 -11.93
CA ASP A 26 11.72 -2.96 -11.09
C ASP A 26 13.19 -2.64 -10.86
N GLY A 27 13.68 -1.68 -11.64
CA GLY A 27 15.07 -1.22 -11.63
C GLY A 27 15.50 -0.75 -10.25
N ASP A 28 16.07 -1.66 -9.47
CA ASP A 28 16.96 -1.35 -8.36
C ASP A 28 18.28 -0.83 -8.93
N THR A 29 18.39 0.50 -9.00
CA THR A 29 19.60 1.17 -9.47
C THR A 29 20.70 1.07 -8.41
N THR A 30 21.45 -0.03 -8.46
CA THR A 30 22.83 -0.06 -7.95
C THR A 30 23.78 0.04 -9.13
N ASP A 31 24.20 1.29 -9.43
CA ASP A 31 25.24 1.55 -10.44
C ASP A 31 26.57 0.90 -10.04
N GLY A 32 27.09 0.04 -10.91
CA GLY A 32 28.37 -0.64 -10.73
C GLY A 32 28.95 -1.22 -12.02
N ASP A 33 29.58 -0.33 -12.79
CA ASP A 33 30.60 -0.58 -13.83
C ASP A 33 30.21 -1.18 -15.20
N ALA A 34 30.74 -0.51 -16.21
CA ALA A 34 30.60 -0.77 -17.62
C ALA A 34 31.31 -2.05 -18.09
N SER A 35 30.67 -2.81 -18.99
CA SER A 35 31.36 -3.39 -20.16
C SER A 35 30.39 -3.75 -21.27
N GLU A 36 30.80 -3.38 -22.48
CA GLU A 36 30.25 -3.71 -23.80
C GLU A 36 29.98 -5.22 -23.98
N ASP A 37 28.87 -5.57 -24.62
CA ASP A 37 28.84 -6.28 -25.91
C ASP A 37 27.40 -6.68 -26.26
N GLY A 38 26.96 -6.30 -27.46
CA GLY A 38 25.63 -6.61 -27.97
C GLY A 38 25.53 -7.99 -28.58
N ASP A 39 24.30 -8.47 -28.78
CA ASP A 39 23.97 -9.17 -30.02
C ASP A 39 22.45 -9.17 -30.30
N VAL A 40 22.15 -9.22 -31.59
CA VAL A 40 20.83 -9.14 -32.23
C VAL A 40 20.40 -10.52 -32.71
N SER A 41 19.11 -10.87 -32.57
CA SER A 41 18.36 -11.78 -33.45
C SER A 41 16.89 -11.70 -33.04
N GLU A 42 15.90 -11.23 -33.82
CA GLU A 42 15.39 -11.65 -35.14
C GLU A 42 15.08 -13.15 -35.28
N ASP A 43 13.80 -13.41 -35.59
CA ASP A 43 13.12 -14.58 -36.21
C ASP A 43 11.90 -15.01 -35.37
N GLY A 44 10.67 -15.15 -35.86
CA GLY A 44 10.18 -15.35 -37.22
C GLY A 44 9.24 -16.58 -37.27
N ASP A 45 7.94 -16.30 -37.38
CA ASP A 45 6.91 -17.01 -38.18
C ASP A 45 6.38 -18.45 -37.90
N GLU A 46 5.05 -18.51 -38.13
CA GLU A 46 4.25 -19.53 -38.85
C GLU A 46 3.53 -20.71 -38.12
N ASP A 47 2.19 -20.56 -38.12
CA ASP A 47 1.13 -21.45 -38.62
C ASP A 47 0.83 -22.84 -38.02
N GLY A 48 -0.48 -23.06 -37.78
CA GLY A 48 -1.03 -24.39 -37.51
C GLY A 48 -2.55 -24.44 -37.32
N ASP A 49 -3.29 -24.14 -38.39
CA ASP A 49 -4.74 -24.31 -38.52
C ASP A 49 -5.15 -25.80 -38.48
N GLY A 50 -6.30 -26.13 -37.87
CA GLY A 50 -6.76 -27.51 -37.69
C GLY A 50 -8.22 -27.66 -37.26
N ASP A 51 -9.14 -27.35 -38.18
CA ASP A 51 -10.57 -27.69 -38.13
C ASP A 51 -10.81 -29.20 -38.39
N ALA A 52 -11.74 -29.83 -37.63
CA ALA A 52 -12.76 -30.77 -38.15
C ALA A 52 -13.59 -31.51 -37.06
N THR A 53 -14.89 -31.19 -37.05
CA THR A 53 -16.07 -32.10 -37.09
C THR A 53 -16.56 -32.91 -35.87
N ASP A 54 -17.79 -32.57 -35.46
CA ASP A 54 -19.04 -33.35 -35.31
C ASP A 54 -19.08 -34.77 -34.69
N GLY A 55 -20.04 -34.97 -33.76
CA GLY A 55 -20.84 -36.20 -33.70
C GLY A 55 -21.32 -36.71 -32.34
N ASP A 56 -22.61 -36.45 -32.06
CA ASP A 56 -23.62 -37.28 -31.38
C ASP A 56 -23.52 -37.70 -29.89
N ASP A 57 -24.48 -37.17 -29.12
CA ASP A 57 -25.51 -37.87 -28.34
C ASP A 57 -25.14 -39.08 -27.48
N ASP A 58 -25.21 -38.90 -26.15
CA ASP A 58 -25.81 -39.90 -25.26
C ASP A 58 -26.46 -39.21 -24.04
N GLU A 59 -27.79 -39.21 -24.03
CA GLU A 59 -28.64 -38.80 -22.92
C GLU A 59 -28.49 -39.77 -21.74
N ALA A 60 -28.06 -39.27 -20.58
CA ALA A 60 -28.25 -39.92 -19.30
C ALA A 60 -29.03 -39.00 -18.37
N ALA A 61 -30.34 -39.25 -18.29
CA ALA A 61 -31.23 -38.64 -17.31
C ALA A 61 -30.78 -39.01 -15.88
N ILE A 62 -30.27 -38.03 -15.14
CA ILE A 62 -30.10 -38.10 -13.70
C ILE A 62 -31.23 -37.28 -13.09
N ASP A 63 -32.23 -38.03 -12.61
CA ASP A 63 -33.30 -37.54 -11.74
C ASP A 63 -32.68 -37.29 -10.35
N GLY A 64 -32.25 -36.05 -10.13
CA GLY A 64 -31.77 -35.57 -8.84
C GLY A 64 -32.61 -34.38 -8.45
N ASP A 65 -33.45 -34.55 -7.44
CA ASP A 65 -34.11 -33.48 -6.70
C ASP A 65 -33.02 -32.50 -6.21
N ALA A 66 -32.74 -31.48 -7.02
CA ALA A 66 -32.03 -30.30 -6.57
C ALA A 66 -33.02 -29.53 -5.71
N GLU A 67 -32.87 -29.67 -4.39
CA GLU A 67 -33.37 -28.66 -3.47
C GLU A 67 -32.83 -27.33 -3.97
N ALA A 68 -33.73 -26.45 -4.40
CA ALA A 68 -33.39 -25.10 -4.79
C ALA A 68 -32.71 -24.45 -3.59
N GLU A 69 -31.38 -24.34 -3.64
CA GLU A 69 -30.65 -23.40 -2.80
C GLU A 69 -31.27 -22.05 -3.12
N GLU A 70 -32.03 -21.54 -2.16
CA GLU A 70 -32.53 -20.18 -2.15
C GLU A 70 -31.28 -19.32 -2.30
N GLU A 71 -31.05 -18.73 -3.48
CA GLU A 71 -29.96 -17.78 -3.71
C GLU A 71 -30.14 -16.68 -2.66
N ALA A 72 -29.39 -16.81 -1.56
CA ALA A 72 -29.31 -15.79 -0.54
C ALA A 72 -28.82 -14.55 -1.28
N GLY A 73 -29.69 -13.54 -1.37
CA GLY A 73 -29.31 -12.25 -1.95
C GLY A 73 -28.01 -11.74 -1.32
N PRO A 74 -27.28 -10.86 -2.02
CA PRO A 74 -26.01 -10.34 -1.52
C PRO A 74 -26.19 -9.83 -0.08
N PRO A 75 -25.23 -10.10 0.82
CA PRO A 75 -25.39 -9.77 2.24
C PRO A 75 -25.72 -8.28 2.41
N GLU A 76 -26.56 -7.95 3.38
CA GLU A 76 -26.88 -6.54 3.64
C GLU A 76 -25.68 -5.85 4.29
N ARG A 77 -25.39 -4.62 3.82
CA ARG A 77 -24.34 -3.77 4.40
C ARG A 77 -24.74 -3.33 5.81
N LEU A 78 -23.91 -3.62 6.80
CA LEU A 78 -24.14 -3.17 8.17
C LEU A 78 -23.68 -1.72 8.37
N PRO A 79 -24.33 -0.93 9.26
CA PRO A 79 -23.79 0.35 9.67
C PRO A 79 -22.46 0.15 10.41
N ASP A 80 -21.57 1.14 10.34
CA ASP A 80 -20.28 1.04 11.01
C ASP A 80 -20.45 1.10 12.53
N ALA A 81 -19.73 0.23 13.25
CA ALA A 81 -19.69 0.25 14.71
C ALA A 81 -18.96 1.51 15.21
N PRO A 82 -19.37 2.14 16.34
CA PRO A 82 -18.66 3.31 16.85
C PRO A 82 -17.16 3.04 17.08
N LEU A 83 -16.31 4.00 16.69
CA LEU A 83 -14.86 3.91 16.90
C LEU A 83 -14.52 3.80 18.38
N LYS A 84 -13.56 2.92 18.70
CA LYS A 84 -13.09 2.69 20.07
C LYS A 84 -11.93 3.62 20.39
N GLU A 85 -11.83 4.02 21.66
CA GLU A 85 -10.75 4.86 22.19
C GLU A 85 -9.66 4.07 22.92
N HIS A 86 -9.77 2.74 22.98
CA HIS A 86 -8.79 1.84 23.59
C HIS A 86 -8.85 0.43 22.97
N LEU A 87 -7.77 -0.35 23.14
CA LEU A 87 -7.76 -1.78 22.82
C LEU A 87 -8.85 -2.52 23.64
N PRO A 88 -9.78 -3.25 23.01
CA PRO A 88 -10.98 -3.75 23.68
C PRO A 88 -10.79 -5.07 24.47
N PHE A 89 -9.56 -5.55 24.59
CA PHE A 89 -9.21 -6.77 25.31
C PHE A 89 -7.80 -6.71 25.88
N ASP A 90 -7.58 -7.49 26.94
CA ASP A 90 -6.25 -7.68 27.51
C ASP A 90 -5.40 -8.59 26.59
N LEU A 91 -4.20 -8.12 26.28
CA LEU A 91 -3.17 -8.86 25.56
C LEU A 91 -1.82 -8.57 26.20
N THR A 92 -1.11 -9.60 26.63
CA THR A 92 0.20 -9.49 27.30
C THR A 92 1.20 -10.40 26.64
N ARG A 93 2.46 -9.98 26.54
CA ARG A 93 3.57 -10.76 26.00
C ARG A 93 4.77 -10.66 26.95
N PRO A 94 5.51 -11.76 27.20
CA PRO A 94 6.73 -11.69 28.00
C PRO A 94 7.70 -10.68 27.40
N ASP A 95 8.24 -9.79 28.24
CA ASP A 95 9.28 -8.86 27.80
C ASP A 95 10.61 -9.59 27.61
N GLU A 96 11.35 -9.21 26.57
CA GLU A 96 12.67 -9.73 26.23
C GLU A 96 13.62 -8.57 25.93
N GLY A 97 14.80 -8.58 26.55
CA GLY A 97 15.81 -7.53 26.40
C GLY A 97 15.92 -6.63 27.63
N ALA A 98 16.80 -5.63 27.53
CA ALA A 98 16.93 -4.59 28.54
C ALA A 98 16.02 -3.40 28.18
N PRO A 99 15.08 -2.98 29.06
CA PRO A 99 14.24 -1.83 28.78
C PRO A 99 15.04 -0.58 28.43
N LEU A 100 14.52 0.23 27.53
CA LEU A 100 15.02 1.57 27.27
C LEU A 100 14.75 2.46 28.48
N THR A 101 15.68 3.35 28.80
CA THR A 101 15.50 4.42 29.79
C THR A 101 14.66 5.54 29.19
N ASP A 102 13.97 6.31 30.05
CA ASP A 102 13.22 7.49 29.61
C ASP A 102 14.14 8.49 28.87
N GLU A 103 15.40 8.61 29.30
CA GLU A 103 16.39 9.45 28.62
C GLU A 103 16.73 8.95 27.20
N GLU A 104 16.89 7.63 26.99
CA GLU A 104 17.09 7.05 25.65
C GLU A 104 15.86 7.32 24.77
N ILE A 105 14.65 7.13 25.30
CA ILE A 105 13.38 7.33 24.60
C ILE A 105 13.20 8.80 24.18
N THR A 106 13.37 9.76 25.09
CA THR A 106 13.27 11.18 24.76
C THR A 106 14.36 11.62 23.79
N ALA A 107 15.60 11.12 23.93
CA ALA A 107 16.69 11.47 23.02
C ALA A 107 16.44 10.97 21.58
N PHE A 108 16.01 9.72 21.43
CA PHE A 108 15.58 9.16 20.15
C PHE A 108 14.45 10.00 19.54
N THR A 109 13.39 10.27 20.32
CA THR A 109 12.22 11.02 19.84
C THR A 109 12.61 12.41 19.35
N LYS A 110 13.50 13.10 20.08
CA LYS A 110 14.01 14.41 19.66
C LYS A 110 14.86 14.34 18.40
N LYS A 111 15.64 13.27 18.20
CA LYS A 111 16.41 13.08 16.97
C LYS A 111 15.48 13.00 15.76
N ILE A 112 14.48 12.14 15.81
CA ILE A 112 13.55 11.93 14.68
C ILE A 112 12.72 13.18 14.41
N THR A 113 12.10 13.76 15.44
CA THR A 113 11.30 15.00 15.29
C THR A 113 12.15 16.21 14.88
N GLY A 114 13.42 16.26 15.31
CA GLY A 114 14.39 17.26 14.86
C GLY A 114 14.70 17.12 13.37
N PHE A 115 14.87 15.89 12.87
CA PHE A 115 15.02 15.62 11.44
C PHE A 115 13.79 16.10 10.66
N TRP A 116 12.56 15.72 11.06
CA TRP A 116 11.33 16.17 10.38
C TRP A 116 11.25 17.70 10.28
N LYS A 117 11.64 18.40 11.36
CA LYS A 117 11.67 19.85 11.40
C LYS A 117 12.76 20.45 10.52
N GLN A 118 13.94 19.83 10.49
CA GLN A 118 15.08 20.29 9.69
C GLN A 118 14.74 20.32 8.20
N ILE A 119 14.04 19.29 7.71
CA ILE A 119 13.69 19.15 6.29
C ILE A 119 12.29 19.69 5.95
N ASP A 120 11.56 20.23 6.94
CA ASP A 120 10.16 20.65 6.80
C ASP A 120 9.29 19.53 6.19
N TYR A 121 9.40 18.31 6.74
CA TYR A 121 9.00 17.05 6.10
C TYR A 121 7.62 17.08 5.43
N PHE A 122 6.55 17.43 6.16
CA PHE A 122 5.19 17.43 5.59
C PHE A 122 4.98 18.52 4.53
N ARG A 123 5.72 19.63 4.62
CA ARG A 123 5.70 20.63 3.56
C ARG A 123 6.49 20.18 2.34
N TRP A 124 7.64 19.53 2.55
CA TRP A 124 8.42 18.91 1.49
C TRP A 124 7.62 17.82 0.74
N VAL A 125 6.82 17.03 1.46
CA VAL A 125 5.85 16.11 0.85
C VAL A 125 4.93 16.86 -0.12
N LEU A 126 4.30 17.97 0.29
CA LEU A 126 3.46 18.77 -0.61
C LEU A 126 4.25 19.41 -1.78
N TRP A 127 5.48 19.82 -1.54
CA TRP A 127 6.34 20.36 -2.60
C TRP A 127 6.67 19.32 -3.66
N THR A 128 6.84 18.06 -3.27
CA THR A 128 7.23 16.96 -4.17
C THR A 128 6.07 16.11 -4.69
N SER A 129 4.86 16.38 -4.22
CA SER A 129 3.65 15.72 -4.70
C SER A 129 2.91 16.53 -5.74
N HIS A 130 2.14 15.84 -6.55
CA HIS A 130 1.42 16.45 -7.66
C HIS A 130 0.27 15.55 -8.14
N GLY A 131 -0.57 16.12 -8.97
CA GLY A 131 -1.78 15.51 -9.50
C GLY A 131 -2.47 16.52 -10.39
N VAL A 132 -3.62 17.04 -9.98
CA VAL A 132 -4.29 18.17 -10.62
C VAL A 132 -4.32 19.33 -9.62
N ASP A 133 -3.70 20.46 -9.96
CA ASP A 133 -3.76 21.66 -9.13
C ASP A 133 -5.08 22.42 -9.31
N ALA A 134 -5.57 23.05 -8.23
CA ALA A 134 -6.81 23.81 -8.23
C ALA A 134 -6.84 24.97 -9.24
N SER A 135 -5.68 25.51 -9.65
CA SER A 135 -5.60 26.56 -10.68
C SER A 135 -6.07 26.11 -12.07
N THR A 136 -6.17 24.80 -12.32
CA THR A 136 -6.75 24.25 -13.55
C THR A 136 -8.26 24.46 -13.64
N GLY A 137 -8.93 24.70 -12.50
CA GLY A 137 -10.39 24.79 -12.40
C GLY A 137 -11.11 23.43 -12.41
N LEU A 138 -10.36 22.33 -12.41
CA LEU A 138 -10.85 20.95 -12.28
C LEU A 138 -10.74 20.49 -10.82
N PRO A 139 -11.40 19.36 -10.44
CA PRO A 139 -11.22 18.78 -9.10
C PRO A 139 -9.74 18.52 -8.81
N ASP A 140 -9.25 19.10 -7.72
CA ASP A 140 -7.84 19.06 -7.33
C ASP A 140 -7.51 17.79 -6.55
N TRP A 141 -6.27 17.33 -6.67
CA TRP A 141 -5.73 16.23 -5.88
C TRP A 141 -4.20 16.15 -6.01
N MET A 142 -3.56 15.47 -5.05
CA MET A 142 -2.14 15.12 -5.14
C MET A 142 -1.92 13.69 -4.66
N VAL A 143 -0.90 13.04 -5.22
CA VAL A 143 -0.35 11.76 -4.73
C VAL A 143 1.17 11.84 -4.76
N TRP A 144 1.82 10.81 -4.21
CA TRP A 144 3.28 10.74 -4.22
C TRP A 144 3.82 9.75 -5.25
N TRP A 145 4.44 10.26 -6.31
CA TRP A 145 4.69 9.51 -7.55
C TRP A 145 5.98 8.68 -7.60
N THR A 146 5.91 7.40 -7.93
CA THR A 146 7.12 6.64 -8.32
C THR A 146 7.52 6.97 -9.77
N GLY A 147 8.77 6.66 -10.16
CA GLY A 147 9.19 6.80 -11.57
C GLY A 147 9.31 8.24 -12.09
N VAL A 148 9.45 9.22 -11.20
CA VAL A 148 9.51 10.64 -11.55
C VAL A 148 10.91 11.22 -11.28
N LYS A 149 11.41 12.01 -12.22
CA LYS A 149 12.61 12.84 -12.06
C LYS A 149 12.21 14.30 -11.88
N ALA A 150 12.93 15.02 -11.03
CA ALA A 150 12.73 16.46 -10.87
C ALA A 150 13.79 17.22 -11.68
N ILE A 151 13.34 18.06 -12.62
CA ILE A 151 14.20 18.86 -13.49
C ILE A 151 14.13 20.31 -13.04
N LYS A 152 15.24 20.84 -12.52
CA LYS A 152 15.36 22.26 -12.15
C LYS A 152 15.84 23.09 -13.33
N SER A 153 15.15 24.20 -13.58
CA SER A 153 15.55 25.26 -14.51
C SER A 153 15.25 26.64 -13.92
N GLY A 154 16.27 27.26 -13.34
CA GLY A 154 16.13 28.53 -12.63
C GLY A 154 15.25 28.40 -11.37
N ASP A 155 14.10 29.07 -11.37
CA ASP A 155 13.12 29.06 -10.27
C ASP A 155 11.98 28.05 -10.47
N LEU A 156 12.01 27.30 -11.58
CA LEU A 156 11.03 26.27 -11.92
C LEU A 156 11.61 24.88 -11.65
N VAL A 157 10.81 24.03 -11.01
CA VAL A 157 11.05 22.58 -10.94
C VAL A 157 9.93 21.88 -11.70
N THR A 158 10.31 21.06 -12.69
CA THR A 158 9.40 20.23 -13.46
C THR A 158 9.49 18.78 -12.97
N PHE A 159 8.36 18.21 -12.57
CA PHE A 159 8.24 16.78 -12.27
C PHE A 159 7.95 16.03 -13.57
N TYR A 160 9.00 15.41 -14.11
CA TYR A 160 8.99 14.68 -15.36
C TYR A 160 8.78 13.19 -15.11
N HIS A 161 7.70 12.66 -15.68
CA HIS A 161 7.34 11.24 -15.59
C HIS A 161 8.15 10.46 -16.64
N HIS A 162 9.20 9.79 -16.17
CA HIS A 162 10.23 9.21 -17.03
C HIS A 162 9.69 7.97 -17.76
N PRO A 163 10.01 7.74 -19.05
CA PRO A 163 9.45 6.62 -19.83
C PRO A 163 9.79 5.24 -19.27
N ASN A 164 10.94 5.11 -18.59
CA ASN A 164 11.34 3.87 -17.91
C ASN A 164 10.87 3.81 -16.44
N GLY A 165 10.08 4.79 -15.99
CA GLY A 165 9.39 4.73 -14.72
C GLY A 165 7.92 4.37 -14.96
N GLY A 166 7.33 3.58 -14.06
CA GLY A 166 5.91 3.22 -14.11
C GLY A 166 5.18 3.65 -12.85
N PRO A 167 3.93 4.15 -12.93
CA PRO A 167 3.14 4.45 -11.76
C PRO A 167 2.34 3.23 -11.25
N ASP A 168 2.81 2.03 -11.56
CA ASP A 168 2.05 0.79 -11.40
C ASP A 168 1.66 0.54 -9.94
N ASN A 169 2.46 1.07 -9.00
CA ASN A 169 2.28 0.93 -7.56
C ASN A 169 2.38 2.28 -6.80
N ILE A 170 1.91 3.39 -7.40
CA ILE A 170 1.99 4.75 -6.78
C ILE A 170 1.27 4.84 -5.43
N MET A 171 0.36 3.91 -5.16
CA MET A 171 -0.42 3.92 -3.93
C MET A 171 0.36 3.35 -2.74
N ILE A 172 1.47 2.63 -2.96
CA ILE A 172 2.37 2.20 -1.89
C ILE A 172 2.91 3.40 -1.10
N PRO A 173 3.74 4.30 -1.66
CA PRO A 173 4.28 5.44 -0.92
C PRO A 173 3.19 6.44 -0.53
N THR A 174 2.17 6.63 -1.38
CA THR A 174 1.05 7.54 -1.09
C THR A 174 0.29 7.10 0.17
N SER A 175 -0.02 5.80 0.30
CA SER A 175 -0.75 5.26 1.46
C SER A 175 0.09 5.32 2.73
N LYS A 176 1.40 5.01 2.65
CA LYS A 176 2.33 5.13 3.79
C LYS A 176 2.28 6.55 4.34
N VAL A 177 2.50 7.58 3.52
CA VAL A 177 2.50 8.98 3.96
C VAL A 177 1.13 9.48 4.39
N LEU A 178 0.07 9.11 3.68
CA LEU A 178 -1.30 9.49 4.05
C LEU A 178 -1.64 9.03 5.47
N ALA A 179 -1.33 7.78 5.82
CA ALA A 179 -1.57 7.28 7.17
C ALA A 179 -0.83 8.07 8.24
N GLN A 180 0.43 8.41 7.99
CA GLN A 180 1.27 9.19 8.91
C GLN A 180 0.78 10.64 9.05
N ALA A 181 0.41 11.28 7.94
CA ALA A 181 -0.16 12.63 7.95
C ALA A 181 -1.53 12.65 8.64
N ALA A 182 -2.40 11.69 8.35
CA ALA A 182 -3.69 11.53 9.02
C ALA A 182 -3.53 11.35 10.53
N ALA A 183 -2.60 10.49 10.94
CA ALA A 183 -2.27 10.27 12.33
C ALA A 183 -1.73 11.54 13.00
N GLY A 184 -0.78 12.22 12.37
CA GLY A 184 -0.21 13.47 12.88
C GLY A 184 -1.24 14.60 12.95
N TYR A 185 -2.13 14.71 11.97
CA TYR A 185 -3.24 15.67 11.95
C TYR A 185 -4.20 15.42 13.13
N LEU A 186 -4.63 14.18 13.33
CA LEU A 186 -5.47 13.81 14.48
C LEU A 186 -4.78 14.08 15.83
N LEU A 187 -3.47 13.93 15.89
CA LEU A 187 -2.68 14.10 17.10
C LEU A 187 -2.44 15.58 17.45
N THR A 188 -2.24 16.44 16.45
CA THR A 188 -1.69 17.79 16.66
C THR A 188 -2.56 18.93 16.12
N ASP A 189 -3.57 18.62 15.29
CA ASP A 189 -4.34 19.59 14.50
C ASP A 189 -3.44 20.48 13.61
N ASP A 190 -2.27 19.96 13.20
CA ASP A 190 -1.34 20.69 12.34
C ASP A 190 -1.94 20.88 10.92
N PRO A 191 -2.04 22.12 10.41
CA PRO A 191 -2.70 22.39 9.14
C PRO A 191 -1.93 21.86 7.93
N LEU A 192 -0.60 21.70 7.99
CA LEU A 192 0.16 21.11 6.89
C LEU A 192 -0.10 19.60 6.82
N MET A 193 -0.12 18.91 7.96
CA MET A 193 -0.51 17.50 8.00
C MET A 193 -1.95 17.33 7.52
N GLY A 194 -2.88 18.20 7.95
CA GLY A 194 -4.25 18.23 7.46
C GLY A 194 -4.35 18.43 5.94
N GLN A 195 -3.54 19.33 5.37
CA GLN A 195 -3.48 19.55 3.92
C GLN A 195 -2.94 18.32 3.16
N VAL A 196 -1.91 17.64 3.68
CA VAL A 196 -1.44 16.37 3.11
C VAL A 196 -2.55 15.33 3.16
N THR A 197 -3.22 15.17 4.29
CA THR A 197 -4.35 14.25 4.45
C THR A 197 -5.46 14.56 3.45
N GLU A 198 -5.91 15.81 3.34
CA GLU A 198 -6.93 16.23 2.38
C GLU A 198 -6.55 15.88 0.94
N GLN A 199 -5.36 16.31 0.51
CA GLN A 199 -4.93 16.18 -0.88
C GLN A 199 -4.69 14.71 -1.27
N TYR A 200 -4.17 13.89 -0.36
CA TYR A 200 -3.95 12.47 -0.63
C TYR A 200 -5.23 11.65 -0.52
N SER A 201 -6.18 12.02 0.36
CA SER A 201 -7.52 11.45 0.33
C SER A 201 -8.22 11.75 -0.99
N LYS A 202 -8.12 13.00 -1.49
CA LYS A 202 -8.59 13.36 -2.84
C LYS A 202 -7.86 12.57 -3.93
N GLY A 203 -6.55 12.38 -3.82
CA GLY A 203 -5.74 11.59 -4.77
C GLY A 203 -6.13 10.12 -4.82
N TRP A 204 -6.48 9.54 -3.67
CA TRP A 204 -7.02 8.19 -3.60
C TRP A 204 -8.40 8.12 -4.24
N SER A 205 -9.34 9.01 -3.88
CA SER A 205 -10.64 9.13 -4.55
C SER A 205 -10.48 9.29 -6.06
N ALA A 206 -9.46 10.04 -6.50
CA ALA A 206 -9.19 10.24 -7.91
C ALA A 206 -8.90 8.95 -8.67
N THR A 207 -8.31 7.93 -8.03
CA THR A 207 -8.11 6.62 -8.67
C THR A 207 -9.42 5.94 -9.06
N PHE A 208 -10.49 6.14 -8.29
CA PHE A 208 -11.83 5.65 -8.60
C PHE A 208 -12.50 6.51 -9.65
N LEU A 209 -12.50 7.82 -9.43
CA LEU A 209 -13.14 8.77 -10.34
C LEU A 209 -12.52 8.76 -11.74
N GLY A 210 -11.22 8.47 -11.85
CA GLY A 210 -10.56 8.37 -13.14
C GLY A 210 -10.96 7.12 -13.94
N MET A 211 -11.41 6.05 -13.27
CA MET A 211 -11.97 4.86 -13.93
C MET A 211 -13.43 5.00 -14.35
N VAL A 212 -14.07 6.13 -14.05
CA VAL A 212 -15.39 6.46 -14.62
C VAL A 212 -15.16 6.85 -16.09
N PHE A 213 -15.63 6.02 -17.01
CA PHE A 213 -15.37 6.15 -18.44
C PHE A 213 -16.00 7.40 -19.04
N ASP A 214 -17.29 7.62 -18.75
CA ASP A 214 -18.05 8.79 -19.18
C ASP A 214 -19.19 9.10 -18.19
N GLU A 215 -20.03 10.09 -18.52
CA GLU A 215 -21.18 10.50 -17.70
C GLU A 215 -22.30 9.45 -17.55
N ASN A 216 -22.29 8.37 -18.35
CA ASN A 216 -23.27 7.28 -18.29
C ASN A 216 -22.74 6.05 -17.53
N ASP A 217 -21.46 6.04 -17.18
CA ASP A 217 -20.84 4.94 -16.45
C ASP A 217 -21.30 4.92 -15.00
N THR A 218 -22.03 3.86 -14.64
CA THR A 218 -22.60 3.70 -13.31
C THR A 218 -21.69 2.96 -12.33
N VAL A 219 -20.50 2.52 -12.77
CA VAL A 219 -19.57 1.74 -11.93
C VAL A 219 -18.44 2.64 -11.46
N ASP A 220 -18.54 3.14 -10.24
CA ASP A 220 -17.52 4.00 -9.60
C ASP A 220 -16.68 3.26 -8.54
N THR A 221 -16.84 1.94 -8.44
CA THR A 221 -16.21 1.10 -7.41
C THR A 221 -14.82 0.60 -7.78
N LEU A 222 -14.39 0.77 -9.04
CA LEU A 222 -13.15 0.18 -9.56
C LEU A 222 -12.04 1.23 -9.64
N PRO A 223 -10.91 1.08 -8.93
CA PRO A 223 -9.81 2.03 -8.97
C PRO A 223 -8.85 1.73 -10.11
N ALA A 224 -8.39 2.77 -10.80
CA ALA A 224 -7.20 2.74 -11.65
C ALA A 224 -5.98 2.48 -10.78
N ARG A 225 -4.87 1.98 -11.34
CA ARG A 225 -3.54 2.02 -10.70
C ARG A 225 -3.04 3.44 -10.51
N ALA A 226 -3.16 4.24 -11.57
CA ALA A 226 -2.75 5.64 -11.61
C ALA A 226 -3.56 6.43 -12.63
N ILE A 227 -3.74 7.73 -12.36
CA ILE A 227 -4.40 8.68 -13.26
C ILE A 227 -3.36 9.63 -13.84
N ILE A 228 -3.31 9.76 -15.15
CA ILE A 228 -2.33 10.55 -15.91
C ILE A 228 -3.07 11.75 -16.52
N PRO A 229 -3.16 12.89 -15.79
CA PRO A 229 -3.92 14.07 -16.22
C PRO A 229 -3.15 14.91 -17.24
N ASN A 230 -3.64 16.12 -17.51
CA ASN A 230 -3.00 17.09 -18.39
C ASN A 230 -1.81 17.78 -17.71
N ASN A 231 -0.75 18.00 -18.49
CA ASN A 231 0.39 18.81 -18.07
C ASN A 231 -0.07 20.23 -17.72
N HIS A 232 0.47 20.78 -16.65
CA HIS A 232 0.21 22.16 -16.24
C HIS A 232 1.37 22.70 -15.39
N GLU A 233 1.41 24.03 -15.30
CA GLU A 233 2.33 24.77 -14.44
C GLU A 233 1.52 25.60 -13.45
N PHE A 234 1.96 25.64 -12.20
CA PHE A 234 1.32 26.37 -11.12
C PHE A 234 2.34 26.89 -10.11
N THR A 235 1.89 27.71 -9.17
CA THR A 235 2.71 28.17 -8.04
C THR A 235 2.11 27.63 -6.75
N PHE A 236 2.91 26.91 -5.98
CA PHE A 236 2.53 26.37 -4.69
C PHE A 236 3.50 26.86 -3.64
N ASP A 237 3.01 27.50 -2.57
CA ASP A 237 3.84 28.03 -1.50
C ASP A 237 4.99 28.95 -2.00
N GLY A 238 4.70 29.76 -3.02
CA GLY A 238 5.67 30.65 -3.66
C GLY A 238 6.69 29.97 -4.59
N ARG A 239 6.60 28.64 -4.78
CA ARG A 239 7.48 27.84 -5.63
C ARG A 239 6.81 27.55 -6.97
N ARG A 240 7.51 27.74 -8.09
CA ARG A 240 6.98 27.40 -9.42
C ARG A 240 7.17 25.91 -9.69
N LYS A 241 6.08 25.24 -10.03
CA LYS A 241 6.01 23.81 -10.29
C LYS A 241 5.45 23.59 -11.68
N ALA A 242 6.04 22.69 -12.45
CA ALA A 242 5.43 22.13 -13.65
C ALA A 242 5.36 20.61 -13.54
N ILE A 243 4.40 20.01 -14.21
CA ILE A 243 4.26 18.56 -14.29
C ILE A 243 4.23 18.15 -15.75
N ASP A 244 5.04 17.16 -16.10
CA ASP A 244 5.15 16.64 -17.45
C ASP A 244 4.90 15.13 -17.50
N TYR A 245 3.68 14.78 -17.92
CA TYR A 245 3.21 13.41 -18.14
C TYR A 245 3.38 12.94 -19.59
N THR A 246 4.03 13.72 -20.48
CA THR A 246 3.97 13.50 -21.93
C THR A 246 4.35 12.08 -22.32
N GLU A 247 5.42 11.56 -21.71
CA GLU A 247 5.92 10.22 -22.02
C GLU A 247 5.02 9.10 -21.51
N TRP A 248 4.09 9.34 -20.59
CA TRP A 248 3.14 8.33 -20.11
C TRP A 248 1.77 8.39 -20.80
N ARG A 249 1.52 9.37 -21.67
CA ARG A 249 0.25 9.53 -22.39
C ARG A 249 0.23 8.76 -23.71
N HIS A 250 0.41 7.44 -23.63
CA HIS A 250 0.32 6.52 -24.76
C HIS A 250 -0.19 5.15 -24.30
N GLU A 251 -0.73 4.36 -25.22
CA GLU A 251 -1.25 3.03 -24.90
C GLU A 251 -0.10 2.08 -24.58
N THR A 252 -0.23 1.31 -23.50
CA THR A 252 0.66 0.19 -23.21
C THR A 252 -0.17 -1.05 -22.93
N THR A 253 0.38 -2.21 -23.30
CA THR A 253 -0.20 -3.51 -22.95
C THR A 253 0.89 -4.33 -22.28
N ASP A 254 0.81 -4.39 -20.96
CA ASP A 254 1.74 -5.12 -20.11
C ASP A 254 1.00 -6.28 -19.46
N TRP A 255 1.73 -7.28 -18.97
CA TRP A 255 1.10 -8.48 -18.41
C TRP A 255 0.27 -8.17 -17.16
N ASN A 256 0.62 -7.13 -16.40
CA ASN A 256 0.02 -6.76 -15.11
C ASN A 256 -0.82 -5.47 -15.13
N THR A 257 -0.74 -4.67 -16.19
CA THR A 257 -1.48 -3.40 -16.33
C THR A 257 -1.51 -2.92 -17.78
N ASN A 258 -2.50 -2.11 -18.12
CA ASN A 258 -2.57 -1.41 -19.40
C ASN A 258 -2.68 0.10 -19.17
N THR A 259 -1.99 0.89 -20.00
CA THR A 259 -2.26 2.33 -20.10
C THR A 259 -3.36 2.54 -21.13
N ILE A 260 -4.49 3.11 -20.72
CA ILE A 260 -5.66 3.32 -21.57
C ILE A 260 -6.10 4.79 -21.60
N HIS A 261 -6.77 5.18 -22.68
CA HIS A 261 -7.19 6.56 -22.94
C HIS A 261 -8.69 6.74 -22.70
N TYR A 262 -9.06 7.61 -21.75
CA TYR A 262 -10.46 7.99 -21.50
C TYR A 262 -10.68 9.45 -21.94
N PRO A 263 -11.24 9.69 -23.14
CA PRO A 263 -11.33 11.03 -23.71
C PRO A 263 -12.42 11.91 -23.06
N ASN A 264 -13.41 11.30 -22.40
CA ASN A 264 -14.61 11.97 -21.91
C ASN A 264 -14.86 11.69 -20.41
N ASN A 265 -13.80 11.49 -19.62
CA ASN A 265 -13.95 11.31 -18.17
C ASN A 265 -14.70 12.53 -17.58
N PRO A 266 -15.76 12.33 -16.79
CA PRO A 266 -16.64 13.42 -16.37
C PRO A 266 -16.00 14.40 -15.38
N TYR A 267 -14.84 14.09 -14.82
CA TYR A 267 -14.15 14.91 -13.81
C TYR A 267 -13.01 15.74 -14.41
N TRP A 268 -12.20 15.13 -15.29
CA TRP A 268 -11.00 15.76 -15.84
C TRP A 268 -10.96 15.84 -17.37
N GLY A 269 -11.98 15.33 -18.06
CA GLY A 269 -12.06 15.32 -19.52
C GLY A 269 -11.11 14.29 -20.14
N ASP A 270 -10.17 14.77 -20.96
CA ASP A 270 -9.20 13.92 -21.66
C ASP A 270 -8.04 13.52 -20.74
N ILE A 271 -8.08 12.27 -20.27
CA ILE A 271 -7.07 11.68 -19.39
C ILE A 271 -6.56 10.33 -19.91
N TRP A 272 -5.37 9.97 -19.46
CA TRP A 272 -4.85 8.61 -19.56
C TRP A 272 -4.86 7.99 -18.17
N LEU A 273 -4.87 6.67 -18.07
CA LEU A 273 -4.77 5.97 -16.80
C LEU A 273 -4.15 4.60 -16.96
N LYS A 274 -3.56 4.08 -15.89
CA LYS A 274 -3.14 2.67 -15.79
C LYS A 274 -4.27 1.87 -15.10
N ASN A 275 -4.72 0.77 -15.69
CA ASN A 275 -5.80 -0.05 -15.14
C ASN A 275 -5.26 -1.29 -14.36
N MET A 276 -6.13 -2.24 -14.01
CA MET A 276 -5.77 -3.54 -13.36
C MET A 276 -5.06 -3.38 -12.00
N ARG A 277 -5.71 -2.75 -11.01
CA ARG A 277 -5.14 -2.55 -9.65
C ARG A 277 -4.57 -3.86 -9.07
N SER A 278 -3.32 -3.81 -8.59
CA SER A 278 -2.63 -4.95 -7.97
C SER A 278 -3.00 -5.14 -6.50
N LYS A 279 -3.00 -6.38 -6.03
CA LYS A 279 -2.96 -6.70 -4.60
C LYS A 279 -1.76 -6.09 -3.87
N ASP A 280 -0.66 -5.82 -4.58
CA ASP A 280 0.54 -5.17 -4.03
C ASP A 280 0.17 -3.80 -3.44
N ASP A 281 -0.59 -2.98 -4.17
CA ASP A 281 -1.11 -1.70 -3.66
C ASP A 281 -2.23 -1.88 -2.63
N VAL A 282 -3.15 -2.83 -2.88
CA VAL A 282 -4.37 -2.98 -2.09
C VAL A 282 -4.05 -3.26 -0.63
N CYS A 283 -2.97 -3.98 -0.32
CA CYS A 283 -2.58 -4.21 1.06
C CYS A 283 -2.25 -2.90 1.81
N HIS A 284 -1.66 -1.90 1.16
CA HIS A 284 -1.35 -0.60 1.75
C HIS A 284 -2.59 0.31 1.82
N LEU A 285 -3.44 0.25 0.80
CA LEU A 285 -4.75 0.93 0.77
C LEU A 285 -5.63 0.41 1.91
N PHE A 286 -5.75 -0.90 2.08
CA PHE A 286 -6.54 -1.49 3.15
C PHE A 286 -6.00 -1.15 4.54
N ARG A 287 -4.68 -1.12 4.73
CA ARG A 287 -4.07 -0.73 6.02
C ARG A 287 -4.37 0.73 6.37
N THR A 288 -4.47 1.59 5.36
CA THR A 288 -4.67 3.03 5.54
C THR A 288 -6.15 3.41 5.67
N ALA A 289 -7.07 2.58 5.18
CA ALA A 289 -8.51 2.86 5.21
C ALA A 289 -9.08 3.18 6.61
N PRO A 290 -8.67 2.50 7.71
CA PRO A 290 -9.11 2.86 9.06
C PRO A 290 -8.71 4.28 9.48
N TRP A 291 -7.54 4.78 9.06
CA TRP A 291 -7.10 6.14 9.34
C TRP A 291 -7.98 7.19 8.68
N LEU A 292 -8.44 6.94 7.45
CA LEU A 292 -9.41 7.81 6.77
C LEU A 292 -10.72 7.92 7.56
N ARG A 293 -11.19 6.80 8.12
CA ARG A 293 -12.38 6.79 8.97
C ARG A 293 -12.16 7.57 10.27
N PHE A 294 -11.02 7.38 10.94
CA PHE A 294 -10.67 8.16 12.12
C PHE A 294 -10.67 9.66 11.81
N VAL A 295 -10.08 10.09 10.69
CA VAL A 295 -10.11 11.50 10.26
C VAL A 295 -11.53 11.98 10.00
N ALA A 296 -12.34 11.22 9.27
CA ALA A 296 -13.72 11.59 8.96
C ALA A 296 -14.58 11.79 10.24
N GLU A 297 -14.35 10.97 11.27
CA GLU A 297 -15.10 11.05 12.53
C GLU A 297 -14.52 12.05 13.55
N TRP A 298 -13.19 12.17 13.65
CA TRP A 298 -12.49 12.89 14.73
C TRP A 298 -11.71 14.12 14.28
N GLY A 299 -11.53 14.34 12.98
CA GLY A 299 -10.90 15.53 12.43
C GLY A 299 -11.61 16.82 12.86
N GLN A 300 -10.90 17.95 12.83
CA GLN A 300 -11.43 19.25 13.24
C GLN A 300 -11.85 20.13 12.04
N ASP A 301 -11.14 20.01 10.93
CA ASP A 301 -11.40 20.74 9.69
C ASP A 301 -12.38 19.96 8.80
N GLU A 302 -13.45 20.62 8.39
CA GLU A 302 -14.53 19.96 7.65
C GLU A 302 -14.10 19.53 6.24
N THR A 303 -13.21 20.27 5.58
CA THR A 303 -12.71 19.91 4.26
C THR A 303 -11.82 18.66 4.33
N VAL A 304 -10.99 18.56 5.37
CA VAL A 304 -10.18 17.36 5.61
C VAL A 304 -11.07 16.15 5.91
N LYS A 305 -12.11 16.32 6.74
CA LYS A 305 -13.08 15.26 7.06
C LYS A 305 -13.87 14.79 5.85
N GLU A 306 -14.36 15.72 5.03
CA GLU A 306 -15.11 15.40 3.80
C GLU A 306 -14.23 14.59 2.84
N ALA A 307 -13.00 15.05 2.57
CA ALA A 307 -12.06 14.35 1.70
C ALA A 307 -11.75 12.93 2.22
N ALA A 308 -11.46 12.79 3.52
CA ALA A 308 -11.18 11.48 4.11
C ALA A 308 -12.41 10.56 4.13
N GLY A 309 -13.59 11.12 4.40
CA GLY A 309 -14.86 10.40 4.40
C GLY A 309 -15.21 9.86 3.01
N ASP A 310 -15.05 10.67 1.97
CA ASP A 310 -15.26 10.25 0.58
C ASP A 310 -14.29 9.14 0.18
N ALA A 311 -13.00 9.30 0.48
CA ALA A 311 -11.98 8.29 0.18
C ALA A 311 -12.26 6.95 0.90
N TYR A 312 -12.66 7.00 2.18
CA TYR A 312 -13.07 5.82 2.94
C TYR A 312 -14.29 5.14 2.31
N MET A 313 -15.27 5.92 1.85
CA MET A 313 -16.48 5.39 1.21
C MET A 313 -16.20 4.72 -0.14
N PHE A 314 -15.33 5.30 -0.98
CA PHE A 314 -14.84 4.62 -2.18
C PHE A 314 -14.16 3.30 -1.82
N MET A 315 -13.28 3.32 -0.82
CA MET A 315 -12.54 2.13 -0.42
C MET A 315 -13.46 1.02 0.08
N ARG A 316 -14.48 1.39 0.85
CA ARG A 316 -15.51 0.46 1.32
C ARG A 316 -16.32 -0.14 0.17
N ASN A 317 -16.72 0.67 -0.80
CA ASN A 317 -17.47 0.19 -1.96
C ASN A 317 -16.62 -0.74 -2.83
N PHE A 318 -15.32 -0.47 -3.00
CA PHE A 318 -14.39 -1.39 -3.65
C PHE A 318 -14.22 -2.70 -2.90
N ALA A 319 -14.03 -2.66 -1.58
CA ALA A 319 -13.90 -3.87 -0.78
C ALA A 319 -15.17 -4.75 -0.89
N LYS A 320 -16.34 -4.12 -0.95
CA LYS A 320 -17.60 -4.80 -1.25
C LYS A 320 -17.62 -5.39 -2.68
N ASP A 321 -17.15 -4.65 -3.68
CA ASP A 321 -17.03 -5.13 -5.06
C ASP A 321 -16.17 -6.38 -5.17
N VAL A 322 -15.03 -6.39 -4.47
CA VAL A 322 -14.12 -7.54 -4.39
C VAL A 322 -14.84 -8.75 -3.81
N VAL A 323 -15.56 -8.59 -2.69
CA VAL A 323 -16.34 -9.69 -2.09
C VAL A 323 -17.42 -10.19 -3.04
N ASP A 324 -18.19 -9.28 -3.65
CA ASP A 324 -19.29 -9.61 -4.56
C ASP A 324 -18.81 -10.29 -5.85
N SER A 325 -17.56 -10.05 -6.22
CA SER A 325 -16.90 -10.63 -7.39
C SER A 325 -16.11 -11.90 -7.06
N GLY A 326 -16.43 -12.56 -5.94
CA GLY A 326 -15.77 -13.80 -5.54
C GLY A 326 -14.33 -13.60 -5.11
N TYR A 327 -14.03 -12.48 -4.46
CA TYR A 327 -12.69 -12.07 -4.01
C TYR A 327 -11.69 -11.86 -5.16
N THR A 328 -12.19 -11.34 -6.28
CA THR A 328 -11.38 -10.88 -7.42
C THR A 328 -11.47 -9.35 -7.57
N ILE A 329 -10.39 -8.74 -8.02
CA ILE A 329 -10.27 -7.30 -8.26
C ILE A 329 -10.60 -7.05 -9.73
N ARG A 330 -11.79 -6.49 -9.98
CA ARG A 330 -12.23 -6.16 -11.34
C ARG A 330 -11.62 -4.84 -11.81
N THR A 331 -11.63 -4.63 -13.12
CA THR A 331 -11.15 -3.41 -13.78
C THR A 331 -12.02 -3.09 -15.00
N LYS A 332 -11.67 -2.04 -15.74
CA LYS A 332 -12.27 -1.70 -17.04
C LYS A 332 -11.24 -1.64 -18.16
N ASP A 333 -11.69 -1.91 -19.38
CA ASP A 333 -10.91 -1.77 -20.61
C ASP A 333 -11.03 -0.35 -21.21
N ALA A 334 -10.39 -0.12 -22.37
CA ALA A 334 -10.39 1.17 -23.06
C ALA A 334 -11.79 1.64 -23.53
N ASP A 335 -12.76 0.74 -23.60
CA ASP A 335 -14.16 1.03 -23.97
C ASP A 335 -15.06 1.20 -22.73
N GLY A 336 -14.48 1.14 -21.53
CA GLY A 336 -15.20 1.23 -20.26
C GLY A 336 -15.92 -0.06 -19.85
N ASN A 337 -15.69 -1.20 -20.54
CA ASN A 337 -16.32 -2.46 -20.17
C ASN A 337 -15.63 -3.07 -18.96
N VAL A 338 -16.42 -3.53 -17.99
CA VAL A 338 -15.90 -4.19 -16.79
C VAL A 338 -15.47 -5.63 -17.12
N TYR A 339 -14.28 -6.02 -16.67
CA TYR A 339 -13.77 -7.38 -16.73
C TYR A 339 -12.98 -7.75 -15.47
N THR A 340 -12.78 -9.05 -15.27
CA THR A 340 -11.87 -9.59 -14.23
C THR A 340 -10.55 -9.98 -14.91
N PRO A 341 -9.42 -9.38 -14.52
CA PRO A 341 -8.11 -9.78 -15.02
C PRO A 341 -7.81 -11.25 -14.71
N THR A 342 -6.98 -11.90 -15.53
CA THR A 342 -6.61 -13.31 -15.38
C THR A 342 -5.40 -13.54 -14.49
N GLU A 343 -4.70 -12.46 -14.17
CA GLU A 343 -3.45 -12.43 -13.43
C GLU A 343 -3.68 -12.65 -11.93
N ASP A 344 -2.70 -13.26 -11.25
CA ASP A 344 -2.78 -13.54 -9.81
C ASP A 344 -2.84 -12.27 -8.94
N LEU A 345 -2.36 -11.14 -9.47
CA LEU A 345 -2.38 -9.84 -8.81
C LEU A 345 -3.80 -9.32 -8.61
N ALA A 346 -4.77 -9.85 -9.36
CA ALA A 346 -6.18 -9.45 -9.29
C ALA A 346 -7.07 -10.48 -8.55
N SER A 347 -6.49 -11.40 -7.79
CA SER A 347 -7.25 -12.47 -7.13
C SER A 347 -6.73 -12.79 -5.73
N PHE A 348 -7.64 -12.97 -4.77
CA PHE A 348 -7.35 -13.50 -3.42
C PHE A 348 -7.75 -14.97 -3.25
N VAL A 349 -8.12 -15.64 -4.34
CA VAL A 349 -8.61 -17.03 -4.34
C VAL A 349 -7.83 -17.92 -5.31
N ALA A 350 -6.90 -17.35 -6.09
CA ALA A 350 -6.11 -18.07 -7.08
C ALA A 350 -5.37 -19.29 -6.49
N PHE A 351 -4.99 -19.21 -5.22
CA PHE A 351 -4.21 -20.24 -4.52
C PHE A 351 -5.05 -21.14 -3.59
N ASP A 352 -6.37 -20.92 -3.46
CA ASP A 352 -7.21 -21.65 -2.50
C ASP A 352 -7.26 -23.16 -2.75
N ILE A 353 -7.14 -23.58 -4.02
CA ILE A 353 -7.08 -25.01 -4.39
C ILE A 353 -5.79 -25.70 -3.91
N LEU A 354 -4.72 -24.94 -3.72
CA LEU A 354 -3.42 -25.44 -3.29
C LEU A 354 -3.24 -25.31 -1.78
N VAL A 355 -3.66 -24.17 -1.23
CA VAL A 355 -3.56 -23.80 0.18
C VAL A 355 -4.87 -23.11 0.54
N ALA A 356 -5.76 -23.81 1.24
CA ALA A 356 -7.12 -23.34 1.53
C ALA A 356 -7.18 -21.96 2.22
N ASP A 357 -6.19 -21.67 3.07
CA ASP A 357 -6.08 -20.40 3.81
C ASP A 357 -5.07 -19.44 3.15
N ALA A 358 -4.78 -19.61 1.85
CA ALA A 358 -4.02 -18.64 1.09
C ALA A 358 -4.73 -17.29 1.12
N GLU A 359 -3.96 -16.22 1.32
CA GLU A 359 -4.45 -14.83 1.28
C GLU A 359 -5.67 -14.57 2.18
N CYS A 360 -5.83 -15.37 3.26
CA CYS A 360 -7.00 -15.31 4.14
C CYS A 360 -7.23 -13.89 4.68
N TYR A 361 -6.17 -13.20 5.10
CA TYR A 361 -6.27 -11.85 5.64
C TYR A 361 -6.72 -10.81 4.60
N ALA A 362 -6.41 -11.00 3.31
CA ALA A 362 -6.91 -10.13 2.25
C ALA A 362 -8.43 -10.29 2.07
N LYS A 363 -8.90 -11.54 2.05
CA LYS A 363 -10.34 -11.87 2.02
C LYS A 363 -11.07 -11.32 3.25
N LEU A 364 -10.53 -11.57 4.44
CA LEU A 364 -11.10 -11.11 5.71
C LEU A 364 -11.21 -9.58 5.75
N THR A 365 -10.15 -8.88 5.35
CA THR A 365 -10.17 -7.41 5.31
C THR A 365 -11.20 -6.89 4.32
N SER A 366 -11.33 -7.51 3.14
CA SER A 366 -12.34 -7.13 2.14
C SER A 366 -13.76 -7.26 2.71
N ALA A 367 -14.05 -8.37 3.41
CA ALA A 367 -15.34 -8.60 4.06
C ALA A 367 -15.62 -7.57 5.17
N LEU A 368 -14.64 -7.33 6.06
CA LEU A 368 -14.77 -6.36 7.15
C LEU A 368 -14.98 -4.94 6.65
N LEU A 369 -14.21 -4.49 5.65
CA LEU A 369 -14.39 -3.15 5.08
C LEU A 369 -15.70 -3.02 4.29
N GLY A 370 -16.01 -3.99 3.43
CA GLY A 370 -17.19 -3.94 2.56
C GLY A 370 -18.50 -4.07 3.34
N TYR A 371 -18.56 -5.01 4.28
CA TYR A 371 -19.79 -5.45 4.94
C TYR A 371 -19.85 -5.21 6.45
N GLY A 372 -18.72 -4.87 7.07
CA GLY A 372 -18.64 -4.65 8.52
C GLY A 372 -18.61 -5.95 9.34
N GLN A 373 -18.40 -7.11 8.71
CA GLN A 373 -18.40 -8.43 9.36
C GLN A 373 -17.54 -9.43 8.58
N PRO A 374 -17.04 -10.53 9.20
CA PRO A 374 -16.09 -11.44 8.56
C PRO A 374 -16.69 -12.36 7.47
N LEU A 375 -18.02 -12.42 7.32
CA LEU A 375 -18.72 -13.26 6.34
C LEU A 375 -18.30 -14.75 6.36
N GLY A 376 -18.00 -15.28 7.54
CA GLY A 376 -17.59 -16.67 7.73
C GLY A 376 -16.11 -16.94 7.44
N ILE A 377 -15.32 -15.92 7.10
CA ILE A 377 -13.86 -16.03 6.99
C ILE A 377 -13.25 -16.06 8.38
N ASP A 378 -12.61 -17.17 8.73
CA ASP A 378 -11.86 -17.33 9.98
C ASP A 378 -10.40 -17.66 9.67
N CYS A 379 -9.53 -16.65 9.77
CA CYS A 379 -8.09 -16.83 9.62
C CYS A 379 -7.40 -17.31 10.91
N GLY A 380 -8.13 -17.41 12.04
CA GLY A 380 -7.57 -17.78 13.33
C GLY A 380 -6.31 -17.00 13.68
N GLN A 381 -5.27 -17.73 14.09
CA GLN A 381 -3.94 -17.20 14.42
C GLN A 381 -2.94 -17.45 13.28
N LEU A 382 -3.40 -17.41 12.03
CA LEU A 382 -2.55 -17.65 10.87
C LEU A 382 -1.32 -16.73 10.89
N SER A 383 -0.15 -17.32 11.00
CA SER A 383 1.11 -16.58 11.07
C SER A 383 2.09 -17.03 9.99
N ASP A 384 1.85 -18.18 9.34
CA ASP A 384 2.70 -18.79 8.33
C ASP A 384 1.99 -19.98 7.67
N ASN A 385 1.88 -19.97 6.36
CA ASN A 385 1.37 -21.09 5.57
C ASN A 385 2.31 -21.41 4.41
N ALA A 386 2.02 -22.50 3.70
CA ALA A 386 2.82 -22.93 2.56
C ALA A 386 2.85 -21.90 1.42
N TYR A 387 1.79 -21.10 1.26
CA TYR A 387 1.72 -20.04 0.27
C TYR A 387 2.73 -18.93 0.58
N GLU A 388 2.72 -18.41 1.82
CA GLU A 388 3.63 -17.35 2.25
C GLU A 388 5.09 -17.74 2.05
N LYS A 389 5.46 -18.99 2.39
CA LYS A 389 6.84 -19.49 2.18
C LYS A 389 7.25 -19.46 0.72
N VAL A 390 6.36 -19.89 -0.17
CA VAL A 390 6.65 -19.92 -1.61
C VAL A 390 6.72 -18.50 -2.17
N ALA A 391 5.77 -17.64 -1.81
CA ALA A 391 5.73 -16.25 -2.27
C ALA A 391 7.02 -15.50 -1.88
N VAL A 392 7.42 -15.60 -0.62
CA VAL A 392 8.62 -14.93 -0.09
C VAL A 392 9.91 -15.54 -0.65
N ALA A 393 9.97 -16.86 -0.82
CA ALA A 393 11.13 -17.51 -1.42
C ALA A 393 11.30 -17.18 -2.91
N THR A 394 10.22 -16.79 -3.60
CA THR A 394 10.27 -16.37 -5.00
C THR A 394 10.67 -14.89 -5.09
N HIS A 395 10.00 -14.03 -4.31
CA HIS A 395 10.31 -12.62 -4.25
C HIS A 395 10.19 -12.06 -2.83
N TYR A 396 11.24 -11.43 -2.34
CA TYR A 396 11.31 -10.91 -0.97
C TYR A 396 10.23 -9.87 -0.66
N TYR A 397 9.91 -8.98 -1.61
CA TYR A 397 8.92 -7.92 -1.44
C TYR A 397 7.52 -8.43 -1.06
N ASN A 398 7.19 -9.70 -1.35
CA ASN A 398 5.94 -10.33 -0.93
C ASN A 398 5.75 -10.33 0.60
N MET A 399 6.85 -10.23 1.37
CA MET A 399 6.80 -10.03 2.82
C MET A 399 6.00 -8.80 3.21
N ALA A 400 6.20 -7.68 2.50
CA ALA A 400 5.46 -6.44 2.76
C ALA A 400 3.97 -6.66 2.53
N ILE A 401 3.59 -7.33 1.45
CA ILE A 401 2.18 -7.62 1.10
C ILE A 401 1.51 -8.46 2.18
N ILE A 402 2.15 -9.57 2.58
CA ILE A 402 1.64 -10.49 3.61
C ILE A 402 1.47 -9.77 4.95
N ARG A 403 2.50 -9.02 5.38
CA ARG A 403 2.47 -8.25 6.63
C ARG A 403 1.36 -7.20 6.60
N ASN A 404 1.21 -6.46 5.50
CA ASN A 404 0.21 -5.41 5.37
C ASN A 404 -1.21 -5.97 5.37
N PHE A 405 -1.50 -7.09 4.70
CA PHE A 405 -2.83 -7.70 4.79
C PHE A 405 -3.14 -8.21 6.20
N HIS A 406 -2.16 -8.81 6.89
CA HIS A 406 -2.33 -9.23 8.29
C HIS A 406 -2.69 -8.02 9.18
N MET A 407 -1.91 -6.93 9.09
CA MET A 407 -2.17 -5.70 9.82
C MET A 407 -3.51 -5.05 9.43
N SER A 408 -3.87 -5.08 8.15
CA SER A 408 -5.15 -4.54 7.66
C SER A 408 -6.34 -5.29 8.26
N ALA A 409 -6.26 -6.61 8.37
CA ALA A 409 -7.31 -7.42 8.98
C ALA A 409 -7.48 -7.09 10.47
N ILE A 410 -6.39 -6.88 11.20
CA ILE A 410 -6.43 -6.44 12.60
C ILE A 410 -7.09 -5.06 12.71
N ALA A 411 -6.63 -4.10 11.91
CA ALA A 411 -7.14 -2.73 11.95
C ALA A 411 -8.63 -2.66 11.58
N ALA A 412 -9.05 -3.38 10.53
CA ALA A 412 -10.45 -3.47 10.13
C ALA A 412 -11.31 -4.17 11.18
N ALA A 413 -10.82 -5.25 11.80
CA ALA A 413 -11.56 -5.96 12.85
C ALA A 413 -11.75 -5.10 14.10
N LEU A 414 -10.70 -4.39 14.55
CA LEU A 414 -10.79 -3.43 15.66
C LEU A 414 -11.76 -2.29 15.36
N MET A 415 -11.73 -1.77 14.13
CA MET A 415 -12.61 -0.71 13.66
C MET A 415 -14.09 -1.14 13.56
N MET A 416 -14.35 -2.43 13.31
CA MET A 416 -15.69 -3.00 13.16
C MET A 416 -16.22 -3.69 14.42
N ASP A 417 -15.52 -3.57 15.55
CA ASP A 417 -15.87 -4.21 16.84
C ASP A 417 -15.87 -5.76 16.80
N GLU A 418 -15.14 -6.34 15.85
CA GLU A 418 -14.93 -7.78 15.69
C GLU A 418 -13.78 -8.26 16.60
N ASN A 419 -13.96 -8.08 17.90
CA ASN A 419 -12.90 -8.18 18.90
C ASN A 419 -12.23 -9.56 19.00
N ASP A 420 -12.99 -10.65 18.83
CA ASP A 420 -12.42 -12.00 18.83
C ASP A 420 -11.54 -12.25 17.59
N VAL A 421 -11.96 -11.72 16.44
CA VAL A 421 -11.19 -11.76 15.19
C VAL A 421 -9.89 -10.96 15.36
N ALA A 422 -10.00 -9.73 15.85
CA ALA A 422 -8.85 -8.85 16.11
C ALA A 422 -7.85 -9.51 17.08
N LYS A 423 -8.34 -10.09 18.17
CA LYS A 423 -7.50 -10.75 19.18
C LYS A 423 -6.77 -11.96 18.61
N ASN A 424 -7.45 -12.80 17.82
CA ASN A 424 -6.83 -13.96 17.19
C ASN A 424 -5.78 -13.54 16.15
N ALA A 425 -6.10 -12.55 15.31
CA ALA A 425 -5.16 -12.03 14.32
C ALA A 425 -3.91 -11.40 14.99
N LEU A 426 -4.08 -10.65 16.09
CA LEU A 426 -2.95 -10.13 16.88
C LEU A 426 -2.08 -11.24 17.50
N ALA A 427 -2.67 -12.33 17.98
CA ALA A 427 -1.90 -13.48 18.45
C ALA A 427 -1.07 -14.10 17.33
N GLY A 428 -1.62 -14.21 16.12
CA GLY A 428 -0.87 -14.63 14.93
C GLY A 428 0.24 -13.64 14.55
N LEU A 429 0.02 -12.33 14.71
CA LEU A 429 1.02 -11.29 14.44
C LEU A 429 2.21 -11.38 15.40
N ILE A 430 1.93 -11.68 16.68
CA ILE A 430 2.97 -11.95 17.69
C ILE A 430 3.81 -13.17 17.30
N ASP A 431 3.17 -14.30 16.98
CA ASP A 431 3.88 -15.52 16.57
C ASP A 431 4.71 -15.32 15.29
N ARG A 432 4.19 -14.53 14.34
CA ARG A 432 4.93 -14.11 13.14
C ARG A 432 6.17 -13.30 13.52
N THR A 433 6.00 -12.29 14.37
CA THR A 433 7.10 -11.41 14.81
C THR A 433 8.18 -12.17 15.57
N ASP A 434 7.79 -13.03 16.53
CA ASP A 434 8.73 -13.88 17.29
C ASP A 434 9.61 -14.73 16.37
N ARG A 435 9.02 -15.27 15.31
CA ARG A 435 9.76 -16.07 14.33
C ARG A 435 10.68 -15.23 13.48
N TYR A 436 10.22 -14.09 12.97
CA TYR A 436 11.07 -13.18 12.19
C TYR A 436 12.26 -12.64 13.00
N MET A 437 12.04 -12.31 14.28
CA MET A 437 13.09 -11.84 15.18
C MET A 437 14.11 -12.93 15.57
N SER A 438 13.76 -14.21 15.39
CA SER A 438 14.62 -15.35 15.73
C SER A 438 15.23 -16.07 14.53
N MET A 439 14.99 -15.60 13.30
CA MET A 439 15.59 -16.16 12.09
C MET A 439 17.11 -16.03 12.11
N ALA A 440 17.81 -17.11 11.77
CA ALA A 440 19.26 -17.08 11.59
C ALA A 440 19.63 -16.36 10.28
N ASP A 441 20.84 -15.81 10.22
CA ASP A 441 21.30 -15.06 9.04
C ASP A 441 21.29 -15.93 7.77
N GLU A 442 21.58 -17.23 7.87
CA GLU A 442 21.51 -18.16 6.74
C GLU A 442 20.09 -18.44 6.21
N ASP A 443 19.06 -18.13 7.00
CA ASP A 443 17.65 -18.33 6.64
C ASP A 443 17.00 -17.03 6.14
N LEU A 444 17.71 -15.89 6.19
CA LEU A 444 17.18 -14.62 5.71
C LEU A 444 17.17 -14.58 4.17
N PRO A 445 16.09 -14.04 3.56
CA PRO A 445 16.03 -13.83 2.11
C PRO A 445 16.90 -12.67 1.62
N VAL A 446 17.32 -11.79 2.53
CA VAL A 446 18.12 -10.59 2.27
C VAL A 446 19.21 -10.43 3.34
N SER A 447 20.00 -9.36 3.27
CA SER A 447 20.99 -9.07 4.30
C SER A 447 20.34 -8.83 5.67
N ARG A 448 21.08 -9.10 6.77
CA ARG A 448 20.62 -8.79 8.13
C ARG A 448 20.25 -7.32 8.31
N GLU A 449 21.04 -6.42 7.71
CA GLU A 449 20.82 -4.98 7.81
C GLU A 449 19.50 -4.56 7.16
N GLU A 450 19.22 -5.08 5.96
CA GLU A 450 17.98 -4.85 5.22
C GLU A 450 16.77 -5.47 5.94
N TRP A 451 16.89 -6.73 6.36
CA TRP A 451 15.84 -7.40 7.12
C TRP A 451 15.47 -6.65 8.41
N ASP A 452 16.47 -6.22 9.17
CA ASP A 452 16.25 -5.54 10.44
C ASP A 452 15.69 -4.11 10.24
N GLY A 453 16.04 -3.43 9.14
CA GLY A 453 15.42 -2.17 8.71
C GLY A 453 13.92 -2.33 8.45
N ASP A 454 13.55 -3.30 7.62
CA ASP A 454 12.15 -3.65 7.35
C ASP A 454 11.40 -4.08 8.61
N MET A 455 12.07 -4.83 9.49
CA MET A 455 11.51 -5.22 10.77
C MET A 455 11.26 -4.01 11.67
N ALA A 456 12.17 -3.02 11.71
CA ALA A 456 11.97 -1.82 12.49
C ALA A 456 10.69 -1.07 12.08
N VAL A 457 10.42 -0.96 10.77
CA VAL A 457 9.19 -0.35 10.24
C VAL A 457 7.95 -1.19 10.60
N TYR A 458 8.02 -2.49 10.32
CA TYR A 458 6.94 -3.43 10.62
C TYR A 458 6.57 -3.45 12.11
N LEU A 459 7.54 -3.33 13.01
CA LEU A 459 7.31 -3.31 14.46
C LEU A 459 6.57 -2.04 14.91
N VAL A 460 6.89 -0.86 14.35
CA VAL A 460 6.17 0.39 14.66
C VAL A 460 4.70 0.27 14.25
N GLN A 461 4.46 -0.20 13.02
CA GLN A 461 3.11 -0.39 12.50
C GLN A 461 2.33 -1.47 13.26
N SER A 462 2.98 -2.57 13.65
CA SER A 462 2.35 -3.62 14.45
C SER A 462 1.99 -3.12 15.85
N ALA A 463 2.87 -2.32 16.45
CA ALA A 463 2.64 -1.73 17.78
C ALA A 463 1.48 -0.72 17.78
N SER A 464 1.31 0.04 16.69
CA SER A 464 0.16 0.95 16.54
C SER A 464 -1.17 0.19 16.44
N LEU A 465 -1.16 -1.10 16.16
CA LEU A 465 -2.37 -1.95 16.11
C LEU A 465 -2.57 -2.80 17.37
N GLY A 466 -1.78 -2.56 18.42
CA GLY A 466 -1.94 -3.19 19.73
C GLY A 466 -1.07 -4.41 19.98
N MET A 467 -0.09 -4.69 19.12
CA MET A 467 0.95 -5.67 19.43
C MET A 467 1.84 -5.16 20.58
N PRO A 468 1.94 -5.88 21.71
CA PRO A 468 2.88 -5.52 22.77
C PRO A 468 4.32 -5.82 22.33
N LEU A 469 5.13 -4.76 22.19
CA LEU A 469 6.55 -4.87 21.88
C LEU A 469 7.36 -5.44 23.06
N THR A 470 8.44 -6.13 22.75
CA THR A 470 9.54 -6.42 23.69
C THR A 470 10.56 -5.29 23.71
N SER A 471 11.40 -5.26 24.75
CA SER A 471 12.50 -4.30 24.88
C SER A 471 13.55 -4.43 23.78
N ASN A 472 13.80 -5.63 23.24
CA ASN A 472 14.67 -5.84 22.09
C ASN A 472 14.11 -5.21 20.82
N GLU A 473 12.81 -5.39 20.56
CA GLU A 473 12.12 -4.80 19.41
C GLU A 473 12.08 -3.26 19.51
N ALA A 474 11.80 -2.73 20.70
CA ALA A 474 11.85 -1.29 20.96
C ALA A 474 13.24 -0.70 20.66
N ARG A 475 14.32 -1.42 20.99
CA ARG A 475 15.70 -1.02 20.65
C ARG A 475 15.98 -1.11 19.16
N LEU A 476 15.48 -2.13 18.47
CA LEU A 476 15.64 -2.28 17.02
C LEU A 476 15.00 -1.10 16.28
N ILE A 477 13.79 -0.72 16.69
CA ILE A 477 13.10 0.47 16.17
C ILE A 477 13.98 1.71 16.33
N GLN A 478 14.49 1.96 17.54
CA GLN A 478 15.32 3.15 17.80
C GLN A 478 16.59 3.14 16.96
N GLN A 479 17.24 1.99 16.79
CA GLN A 479 18.47 1.86 16.02
C GLN A 479 18.28 2.28 14.56
N TYR A 480 17.35 1.66 13.85
CA TYR A 480 17.22 1.85 12.40
C TYR A 480 16.56 3.18 12.05
N HIS A 481 15.57 3.65 12.82
CA HIS A 481 15.01 4.99 12.58
C HIS A 481 16.04 6.10 12.90
N ALA A 482 16.88 5.93 13.92
CA ALA A 482 17.93 6.89 14.22
C ALA A 482 19.03 6.89 13.15
N GLN A 483 19.37 5.74 12.59
CA GLN A 483 20.29 5.63 11.46
C GLN A 483 19.72 6.35 10.23
N ALA A 484 18.47 6.09 9.89
CA ALA A 484 17.79 6.74 8.78
C ALA A 484 17.73 8.27 8.92
N ALA A 485 17.44 8.78 10.11
CA ALA A 485 17.49 10.23 10.34
C ALA A 485 18.89 10.84 10.09
N ASP A 486 19.98 10.10 10.36
CA ASP A 486 21.34 10.58 10.05
C ASP A 486 21.64 10.53 8.55
N VAL A 487 21.30 9.42 7.87
CA VAL A 487 21.56 9.21 6.45
C VAL A 487 20.74 10.17 5.60
N LEU A 488 19.42 10.19 5.82
CA LEU A 488 18.49 11.08 5.12
C LEU A 488 18.80 12.55 5.44
N GLY A 489 19.15 12.87 6.69
CA GLY A 489 19.53 14.22 7.10
C GLY A 489 20.76 14.79 6.38
N ALA A 490 21.61 13.93 5.81
CA ALA A 490 22.77 14.33 5.03
C ALA A 490 22.47 14.61 3.54
N TRP A 491 21.27 14.26 3.06
CA TRP A 491 20.90 14.46 1.66
C TRP A 491 20.70 15.96 1.36
N PRO A 492 21.32 16.52 0.31
CA PRO A 492 21.35 17.98 0.12
C PRO A 492 20.18 18.54 -0.70
N TYR A 493 19.30 17.69 -1.25
CA TYR A 493 18.31 18.08 -2.25
C TYR A 493 16.87 18.18 -1.72
N TRP A 494 16.71 18.40 -0.41
CA TRP A 494 15.40 18.61 0.23
C TRP A 494 14.65 19.85 -0.29
N ASP A 495 15.35 20.90 -0.75
CA ASP A 495 14.73 22.07 -1.40
C ASP A 495 15.33 22.30 -2.78
N LEU A 496 14.74 21.67 -3.80
CA LEU A 496 15.18 21.83 -5.19
C LEU A 496 15.02 23.25 -5.74
N TRP A 497 14.20 24.11 -5.13
CA TRP A 497 14.04 25.49 -5.56
C TRP A 497 15.04 26.44 -4.90
N ASP A 498 15.82 25.99 -3.92
CA ASP A 498 16.86 26.81 -3.29
C ASP A 498 17.88 27.31 -4.34
N ALA A 499 18.24 28.59 -4.30
CA ALA A 499 19.10 29.19 -5.32
C ALA A 499 20.53 28.59 -5.36
N GLY A 500 20.94 27.87 -4.31
CA GLY A 500 22.21 27.15 -4.22
C GLY A 500 22.21 25.78 -4.90
N VAL A 501 21.04 25.20 -5.19
CA VAL A 501 20.94 23.96 -5.99
C VAL A 501 21.08 24.32 -7.48
N PRO A 502 22.08 23.76 -8.21
CA PRO A 502 22.25 24.03 -9.63
C PRO A 502 21.06 23.57 -10.50
N ASP A 503 20.95 24.10 -11.71
CA ASP A 503 20.04 23.53 -12.72
C ASP A 503 20.50 22.10 -13.07
N GLY A 504 19.55 21.19 -13.26
CA GLY A 504 19.85 19.79 -13.49
C GLY A 504 18.67 18.86 -13.26
N GLU A 505 18.91 17.58 -13.48
CA GLU A 505 17.99 16.49 -13.16
C GLU A 505 18.38 15.88 -11.82
N TYR A 506 17.38 15.63 -10.97
CA TYR A 506 17.55 15.13 -9.63
C TYR A 506 16.53 14.02 -9.35
N ASP A 507 16.97 13.02 -8.60
CA ASP A 507 16.04 12.28 -7.76
C ASP A 507 15.49 13.23 -6.71
N TYR A 508 14.20 13.12 -6.46
CA TYR A 508 13.51 13.97 -5.49
C TYR A 508 13.21 13.22 -4.19
N ARG A 509 13.66 11.97 -4.08
CA ARG A 509 13.58 11.13 -2.88
C ARG A 509 14.98 10.65 -2.50
N ALA A 510 15.23 10.55 -1.20
CA ALA A 510 16.39 9.87 -0.64
C ALA A 510 15.97 8.51 -0.10
N ASN A 511 16.84 7.52 -0.24
CA ASN A 511 16.60 6.15 0.23
C ASN A 511 17.59 5.79 1.34
N ASP A 512 17.10 5.00 2.29
CA ASP A 512 17.88 4.28 3.31
C ASP A 512 17.06 3.04 3.73
N GLN A 513 17.56 2.24 4.67
CA GLN A 513 16.87 1.04 5.18
C GLN A 513 15.49 1.32 5.79
N VAL A 514 15.29 2.51 6.38
CA VAL A 514 13.95 3.04 6.64
C VAL A 514 13.73 4.13 5.61
N GLU A 515 12.77 3.89 4.72
CA GLU A 515 12.50 4.79 3.61
C GLU A 515 11.97 6.14 4.10
N ILE A 516 12.13 7.17 3.28
CA ILE A 516 11.66 8.52 3.63
C ILE A 516 10.13 8.55 3.80
N GLU A 517 9.40 7.73 3.05
CA GLU A 517 7.95 7.50 3.20
C GLU A 517 7.55 6.78 4.49
N GLU A 518 8.48 6.32 5.33
CA GLU A 518 8.20 5.51 6.52
C GLU A 518 8.67 6.18 7.82
N ILE A 519 9.49 7.23 7.70
CA ILE A 519 10.19 7.84 8.83
C ILE A 519 9.26 8.48 9.88
N ALA A 520 8.00 8.73 9.55
CA ALA A 520 7.01 9.35 10.42
C ALA A 520 5.96 8.38 10.99
N PHE A 521 6.14 7.06 10.86
CA PHE A 521 5.21 6.05 11.44
C PHE A 521 5.07 6.13 12.96
N LEU A 522 6.01 6.79 13.65
CA LEU A 522 5.88 7.11 15.07
C LEU A 522 4.60 7.90 15.39
N LEU A 523 4.08 8.69 14.44
CA LEU A 523 2.80 9.39 14.58
C LEU A 523 1.62 8.43 14.71
N GLU A 524 1.61 7.35 13.91
CA GLU A 524 0.57 6.31 13.99
C GLU A 524 0.57 5.66 15.37
N TYR A 525 1.74 5.31 15.90
CA TYR A 525 1.85 4.72 17.24
C TYR A 525 1.32 5.66 18.34
N CYS A 526 1.68 6.95 18.27
CA CYS A 526 1.33 7.90 19.31
C CYS A 526 -0.14 8.35 19.31
N VAL A 527 -0.82 8.32 18.16
CA VAL A 527 -2.25 8.65 18.08
C VAL A 527 -3.15 7.43 18.22
N SER A 528 -2.62 6.22 17.98
CA SER A 528 -3.47 5.04 17.90
C SER A 528 -4.19 4.76 19.23
N PRO A 529 -5.52 4.58 19.20
CA PRO A 529 -6.26 4.12 20.38
C PRO A 529 -5.93 2.68 20.75
N TYR A 530 -5.30 1.92 19.86
CA TYR A 530 -5.09 0.49 20.05
C TYR A 530 -3.74 0.14 20.66
N THR A 531 -2.86 1.13 20.86
CA THR A 531 -1.55 0.93 21.48
C THR A 531 -1.67 0.18 22.81
N ASN A 532 -0.88 -0.88 22.96
CA ASN A 532 -0.94 -1.76 24.12
C ASN A 532 0.03 -1.28 25.22
N GLU A 533 -0.52 -0.86 26.36
CA GLU A 533 0.25 -0.32 27.50
C GLU A 533 1.22 -1.33 28.14
N THR A 534 1.06 -2.63 27.88
CA THR A 534 1.94 -3.67 28.42
C THR A 534 3.23 -3.85 27.61
N GLY A 535 3.29 -3.29 26.39
CA GLY A 535 4.47 -3.33 25.54
C GLY A 535 5.57 -2.36 25.96
N ALA A 536 6.80 -2.64 25.55
CA ALA A 536 7.93 -1.75 25.75
C ALA A 536 7.76 -0.44 24.99
N LYS A 537 8.06 0.69 25.65
CA LYS A 537 8.05 2.02 25.03
C LYS A 537 9.35 2.25 24.27
N PHE A 538 9.24 2.85 23.09
CA PHE A 538 10.39 3.26 22.27
C PHE A 538 10.36 4.76 21.88
N VAL A 539 9.20 5.40 21.99
CA VAL A 539 8.97 6.81 21.63
C VAL A 539 8.28 7.57 22.76
N ASP A 540 8.63 8.85 22.90
CA ASP A 540 8.04 9.80 23.85
C ASP A 540 6.88 10.55 23.18
N CYS A 541 5.67 10.02 23.30
CA CYS A 541 4.51 10.59 22.61
C CYS A 541 4.14 12.00 23.09
N GLU A 542 4.52 12.41 24.31
CA GLU A 542 4.32 13.79 24.78
C GLU A 542 5.21 14.78 24.01
N VAL A 543 6.41 14.36 23.61
CA VAL A 543 7.27 15.15 22.73
C VAL A 543 6.71 15.18 21.31
N VAL A 544 6.25 14.04 20.78
CA VAL A 544 5.66 13.96 19.43
C VAL A 544 4.46 14.90 19.30
N LEU A 545 3.55 14.86 20.29
CA LEU A 545 2.35 15.71 20.41
C LEU A 545 2.64 17.22 20.38
N ASN A 546 3.86 17.63 20.74
CA ASN A 546 4.18 19.03 20.94
C ASN A 546 5.36 19.45 20.06
N PRO A 547 5.11 20.03 18.87
CA PRO A 547 6.16 20.56 17.99
C PRO A 547 7.14 21.54 18.64
N ALA A 548 6.75 22.20 19.74
CA ALA A 548 7.67 23.06 20.50
C ALA A 548 8.72 22.29 21.32
N GLN A 549 8.53 20.99 21.53
CA GLN A 549 9.46 20.09 22.22
C GLN A 549 10.32 19.24 21.29
N TRP A 550 10.03 19.27 19.98
CA TRP A 550 10.82 18.57 18.96
C TRP A 550 12.29 18.97 19.00
N GLY A 551 13.15 18.09 18.50
CA GLY A 551 14.58 18.35 18.39
C GLY A 551 14.91 19.65 17.64
N LEU A 552 16.12 20.14 17.87
CA LEU A 552 16.71 21.27 17.15
C LEU A 552 17.62 20.78 16.03
#